data_AF-A0A834IFP2-F1
#
_entry.id   AF-A0A834IFP2-F1
#
_cell.length_a   1.000
_cell.length_b   1.000
_cell.length_c   1.000
_cell.angle_alpha   90.00
_cell.angle_beta   90.00
_cell.angle_gamma   90.00
#
_symmetry.space_group_name_H-M   'P 1'
#
loop_
_entity.id
_entity.type
_entity.pdbx_description
1 polymer ?
#
loop_
_entity_poly.entity_id
_entity_poly.type
_entity_poly.pdbx_seq_one_letter_code
_entity_poly.pdbx_strand_id
1 'polypeptide(L)'
;MFSRSSVYQCMGCGEKEIISEASLGAIEEIVESLRRNVRVLGNGWIFRGEGVANQGVVNEIVSAIENGTPRTVRTMLDAGWRVEAAQALYIYLTRLEQPLIPASIQSLVLDNNNRNVPPEVVASDVLGLIKDELPPRHIALVALILNLLDCSIKMSPADELRGHTLPVSMLPHFFNIENHHFMDEWRRILVIFVELIRQASTTLMPTPSTSTAHLR
;
A
#
# COMPACT_ATOMS: atom_id res chain seq x y z
N MET A 1 -47.03 12.83 -15.59
CA MET A 1 -46.49 13.69 -16.68
C MET A 1 -45.24 14.35 -16.14
N PHE A 2 -44.15 14.21 -16.88
CA PHE A 2 -42.75 14.38 -16.47
C PHE A 2 -42.41 15.75 -15.87
N SER A 3 -41.66 15.76 -14.76
CA SER A 3 -40.73 16.86 -14.47
C SER A 3 -39.35 16.27 -14.25
N ARG A 4 -38.41 16.76 -15.06
CA ARG A 4 -37.09 16.21 -15.34
C ARG A 4 -36.17 16.37 -14.13
N SER A 5 -35.73 15.25 -13.57
CA SER A 5 -34.53 15.21 -12.73
C SER A 5 -33.33 15.62 -13.58
N SER A 6 -32.79 16.80 -13.30
CA SER A 6 -31.53 17.26 -13.86
C SER A 6 -30.42 16.36 -13.32
N VAL A 7 -29.97 15.45 -14.16
CA VAL A 7 -28.73 14.71 -13.98
C VAL A 7 -27.61 15.73 -14.10
N TYR A 8 -27.04 16.16 -12.99
CA TYR A 8 -25.74 16.79 -12.99
C TYR A 8 -24.72 15.71 -13.31
N GLN A 9 -24.51 15.51 -14.60
CA GLN A 9 -23.38 14.81 -15.16
C GLN A 9 -22.17 15.71 -14.92
N CYS A 10 -21.37 15.41 -13.90
CA CYS A 10 -20.06 16.02 -13.70
C CYS A 10 -19.11 15.54 -14.82
N MET A 11 -19.26 16.11 -16.01
CA MET A 11 -18.22 16.12 -17.04
C MET A 11 -17.08 16.99 -16.52
N GLY A 12 -16.01 16.37 -16.00
CA GLY A 12 -14.77 17.10 -15.68
C GLY A 12 -13.96 16.62 -14.49
N CYS A 13 -14.38 15.61 -13.74
CA CYS A 13 -13.49 14.96 -12.77
C CYS A 13 -12.66 13.90 -13.50
N GLY A 14 -11.53 14.30 -14.08
CA GLY A 14 -10.46 13.31 -14.23
C GLY A 14 -10.19 12.76 -12.83
N GLU A 15 -10.21 11.44 -12.68
CA GLU A 15 -9.95 10.81 -11.38
C GLU A 15 -8.65 11.39 -10.82
N LYS A 16 -8.75 12.11 -9.70
CA LYS A 16 -7.58 12.69 -9.04
C LYS A 16 -6.72 11.52 -8.59
N GLU A 17 -5.68 11.25 -9.35
CA GLU A 17 -4.78 10.16 -9.02
C GLU A 17 -4.20 10.37 -7.62
N ILE A 18 -4.22 9.31 -6.79
CA ILE A 18 -3.79 9.35 -5.39
C ILE A 18 -2.32 9.76 -5.24
N ILE A 19 -1.52 9.61 -6.31
CA ILE A 19 -0.09 9.85 -6.32
C ILE A 19 0.37 10.39 -7.69
N SER A 20 1.36 11.28 -7.67
CA SER A 20 2.05 11.73 -8.88
C SER A 20 3.08 10.70 -9.35
N GLU A 21 3.37 10.66 -10.65
CA GLU A 21 4.38 9.76 -11.23
C GLU A 21 5.75 9.92 -10.56
N ALA A 22 6.16 11.16 -10.28
CA ALA A 22 7.44 11.45 -9.64
C ALA A 22 7.51 10.96 -8.18
N SER A 23 6.40 11.06 -7.43
CA SER A 23 6.33 10.52 -6.06
C SER A 23 6.33 8.98 -6.08
N LEU A 24 5.61 8.39 -7.04
CA LEU A 24 5.59 6.94 -7.23
C LEU A 24 7.00 6.40 -7.50
N GLY A 25 7.76 7.05 -8.38
CA GLY A 25 9.16 6.68 -8.63
C GLY A 25 10.06 6.79 -7.38
N ALA A 26 9.79 7.74 -6.48
CA ALA A 26 10.50 7.84 -5.22
C ALA A 26 10.15 6.69 -4.26
N ILE A 27 8.88 6.28 -4.22
CA ILE A 27 8.42 5.11 -3.43
C ILE A 27 9.00 3.81 -4.00
N GLU A 28 9.10 3.67 -5.32
CA GLU A 28 9.73 2.52 -5.98
C GLU A 28 11.17 2.32 -5.51
N GLU A 29 11.97 3.40 -5.44
CA GLU A 29 13.34 3.34 -4.92
C GLU A 29 13.40 2.82 -3.48
N ILE A 30 12.50 3.32 -2.62
CA ILE A 30 12.41 2.91 -1.21
C ILE A 30 12.03 1.43 -1.12
N VAL A 31 10.92 1.04 -1.75
CA VAL A 31 10.39 -0.32 -1.69
C VAL A 31 11.42 -1.32 -2.20
N GLU A 32 12.06 -1.02 -3.32
CA GLU A 32 13.07 -1.90 -3.90
C GLU A 32 14.32 -2.01 -3.01
N SER A 33 14.79 -0.90 -2.43
CA SER A 33 15.89 -0.92 -1.47
C SER A 33 15.56 -1.72 -0.21
N LEU A 34 14.36 -1.54 0.35
CA LEU A 34 13.91 -2.27 1.54
C LEU A 34 13.81 -3.78 1.26
N ARG A 35 13.21 -4.17 0.13
CA ARG A 35 13.08 -5.59 -0.27
C ARG A 35 14.44 -6.27 -0.41
N ARG A 36 15.42 -5.61 -1.05
CA ARG A 36 16.78 -6.16 -1.19
C ARG A 36 17.50 -6.34 0.15
N ASN A 37 17.15 -5.54 1.15
CA ASN A 37 17.88 -5.47 2.42
C ASN A 37 17.09 -6.02 3.63
N VAL A 38 15.92 -6.62 3.42
CA VAL A 38 15.03 -7.11 4.51
C VAL A 38 15.75 -8.04 5.49
N ARG A 39 16.67 -8.89 5.01
CA ARG A 39 17.50 -9.80 5.83
C ARG A 39 18.47 -9.05 6.75
N VAL A 40 19.01 -7.93 6.27
CA VAL A 40 20.03 -7.14 6.97
C VAL A 40 19.39 -6.20 7.97
N LEU A 41 18.24 -5.62 7.61
CA LEU A 41 17.47 -4.74 8.49
C LEU A 41 16.87 -5.52 9.67
N GLY A 42 16.46 -6.78 9.43
CA GLY A 42 15.67 -7.54 10.38
C GLY A 42 14.20 -7.13 10.33
N ASN A 43 13.31 -8.07 10.67
CA ASN A 43 11.87 -7.96 10.40
C ASN A 43 11.13 -6.94 11.28
N GLY A 44 11.81 -6.37 12.28
CA GLY A 44 11.24 -5.41 13.22
C GLY A 44 11.14 -3.97 12.73
N TRP A 45 11.71 -3.60 11.57
CA TRP A 45 11.93 -2.19 11.21
C TRP A 45 11.08 -1.64 10.06
N ILE A 46 10.33 -2.50 9.37
CA ILE A 46 9.47 -2.06 8.28
C ILE A 46 8.13 -1.59 8.89
N PHE A 47 7.76 -0.33 8.62
CA PHE A 47 6.51 0.31 9.04
C PHE A 47 6.25 0.39 10.56
N ARG A 48 7.26 0.70 11.38
CA ARG A 48 7.02 1.14 12.77
C ARG A 48 6.93 2.66 12.85
N GLY A 49 5.87 3.16 13.50
CA GLY A 49 5.62 4.59 13.62
C GLY A 49 6.61 5.35 14.50
N GLU A 50 7.29 4.69 15.45
CA GLU A 50 8.14 5.33 16.45
C GLU A 50 9.36 4.44 16.80
N GLY A 51 10.58 5.03 16.80
CA GLY A 51 11.84 4.32 17.06
C GLY A 51 13.12 5.14 16.78
N VAL A 52 14.28 4.47 16.87
CA VAL A 52 15.69 4.97 16.84
C VAL A 52 16.11 5.73 15.56
N ALA A 53 15.17 6.02 14.65
CA ALA A 53 15.46 6.67 13.38
C ALA A 53 15.80 8.16 13.55
N ASN A 54 16.73 8.64 12.74
CA ASN A 54 17.06 10.06 12.70
C ASN A 54 15.91 10.88 12.10
N GLN A 55 15.16 11.61 12.93
CA GLN A 55 13.98 12.35 12.50
C GLN A 55 14.28 13.47 11.49
N GLY A 56 15.49 14.03 11.48
CA GLY A 56 15.90 14.99 10.45
C GLY A 56 15.93 14.34 9.07
N VAL A 57 16.54 13.16 8.98
CA VAL A 57 16.63 12.35 7.76
C VAL A 57 15.25 11.82 7.34
N VAL A 58 14.41 11.38 8.28
CA VAL A 58 13.03 10.95 8.00
C VAL A 58 12.25 12.07 7.32
N ASN A 59 12.27 13.28 7.88
CA ASN A 59 11.54 14.43 7.32
C ASN A 59 12.08 14.84 5.94
N GLU A 60 13.38 14.73 5.72
CA GLU A 60 13.99 14.98 4.40
C GLU A 60 13.54 13.94 3.37
N ILE A 61 13.49 12.65 3.73
CA ILE A 61 12.98 11.60 2.83
C ILE A 61 11.49 11.80 2.54
N VAL A 62 10.66 12.11 3.56
CA VAL A 62 9.24 12.42 3.34
C VAL A 62 9.09 13.59 2.36
N SER A 63 9.86 14.66 2.56
CA SER A 63 9.86 15.82 1.66
C SER A 63 10.32 15.44 0.25
N ALA A 64 11.28 14.53 0.12
CA ALA A 64 11.73 14.05 -1.18
C ALA A 64 10.66 13.20 -1.90
N ILE A 65 9.88 12.41 -1.17
CA ILE A 65 8.72 11.69 -1.72
C ILE A 65 7.66 12.70 -2.18
N GLU A 66 7.25 13.63 -1.30
CA GLU A 66 6.21 14.63 -1.57
C GLU A 66 6.57 15.55 -2.76
N ASN A 67 7.84 15.94 -2.89
CA ASN A 67 8.33 16.74 -4.01
C ASN A 67 8.62 15.91 -5.28
N GLY A 68 8.50 14.58 -5.22
CA GLY A 68 8.79 13.70 -6.35
C GLY A 68 10.25 13.76 -6.80
N THR A 69 11.20 13.60 -5.89
CA THR A 69 12.65 13.59 -6.20
C THR A 69 13.30 12.20 -5.98
N PRO A 70 13.05 11.21 -6.85
CA PRO A 70 13.60 9.85 -6.70
C PRO A 70 15.13 9.80 -6.58
N ARG A 71 15.85 10.72 -7.23
CA ARG A 71 17.32 10.81 -7.15
C ARG A 71 17.81 11.18 -5.75
N THR A 72 17.09 12.06 -5.05
CA THR A 72 17.41 12.43 -3.67
C THR A 72 17.20 11.23 -2.77
N VAL A 73 16.04 10.57 -2.89
CA VAL A 73 15.73 9.34 -2.16
C VAL A 73 16.81 8.27 -2.40
N ARG A 74 17.21 8.02 -3.64
CA ARG A 74 18.27 7.06 -3.98
C ARG A 74 19.59 7.40 -3.30
N THR A 75 20.02 8.66 -3.38
CA THR A 75 21.25 9.13 -2.70
C THR A 75 21.23 8.85 -1.20
N MET A 76 20.07 9.06 -0.55
CA MET A 76 19.91 8.81 0.88
C MET A 76 19.93 7.30 1.20
N LEU A 77 19.31 6.48 0.35
CA LEU A 77 19.35 5.01 0.49
C LEU A 77 20.76 4.45 0.32
N ASP A 78 21.53 5.00 -0.64
CA ASP A 78 22.93 4.65 -0.88
C ASP A 78 23.81 5.01 0.33
N ALA A 79 23.49 6.11 1.02
CA ALA A 79 24.15 6.53 2.26
C ALA A 79 23.79 5.68 3.49
N GLY A 80 22.82 4.76 3.38
CA GLY A 80 22.50 3.80 4.44
C GLY A 80 21.19 4.02 5.19
N TRP A 81 20.44 5.08 4.89
CA TRP A 81 19.26 5.54 5.63
C TRP A 81 17.98 4.73 5.40
N ARG A 82 18.07 3.40 5.48
CA ARG A 82 16.98 2.48 5.15
C ARG A 82 15.89 2.41 6.23
N VAL A 83 16.26 2.50 7.51
CA VAL A 83 15.29 2.53 8.61
C VAL A 83 14.48 3.82 8.56
N GLU A 84 15.16 4.94 8.32
CA GLU A 84 14.54 6.25 8.11
C GLU A 84 13.64 6.23 6.87
N ALA A 85 14.05 5.59 5.77
CA ALA A 85 13.22 5.46 4.58
C ALA A 85 11.95 4.62 4.83
N ALA A 86 12.03 3.55 5.63
CA ALA A 86 10.87 2.76 6.01
C ALA A 86 9.87 3.58 6.86
N GLN A 87 10.36 4.38 7.81
CA GLN A 87 9.52 5.28 8.60
C GLN A 87 8.96 6.43 7.75
N ALA A 88 9.75 6.99 6.85
CA ALA A 88 9.31 8.05 5.94
C ALA A 88 8.18 7.56 5.02
N LEU A 89 8.28 6.33 4.49
CA LEU A 89 7.21 5.73 3.70
C LEU A 89 5.93 5.54 4.54
N TYR A 90 6.05 5.06 5.78
CA TYR A 90 4.91 4.96 6.70
C TYR A 90 4.21 6.32 6.93
N ILE A 91 5.00 7.36 7.20
CA ILE A 91 4.49 8.73 7.42
C ILE A 91 3.80 9.24 6.15
N TYR A 92 4.42 9.05 4.99
CA TYR A 92 3.83 9.45 3.72
C TYR A 92 2.48 8.79 3.48
N LEU A 93 2.37 7.46 3.68
CA LEU A 93 1.10 6.74 3.56
C LEU A 93 0.04 7.24 4.52
N THR A 94 0.44 7.65 5.73
CA THR A 94 -0.47 8.22 6.75
C THR A 94 -0.99 9.62 6.35
N ARG A 95 -0.26 10.34 5.51
CA ARG A 95 -0.62 11.68 5.02
C ARG A 95 -1.50 11.65 3.77
N LEU A 96 -1.74 10.49 3.17
CA LEU A 96 -2.67 10.37 2.05
C LEU A 96 -4.07 10.82 2.48
N GLU A 97 -4.77 11.57 1.61
CA GLU A 97 -6.12 12.07 1.89
C GLU A 97 -7.16 10.95 2.04
N GLN A 98 -6.86 9.76 1.50
CA GLN A 98 -7.73 8.60 1.48
C GLN A 98 -6.94 7.31 1.69
N PRO A 99 -7.56 6.23 2.22
CA PRO A 99 -6.94 4.92 2.30
C PRO A 99 -6.61 4.37 0.91
N LEU A 100 -5.65 3.44 0.86
CA LEU A 100 -5.16 2.85 -0.39
C LEU A 100 -6.24 2.07 -1.14
N ILE A 101 -7.21 1.46 -0.46
CA ILE A 101 -8.35 0.82 -1.12
C ILE A 101 -9.53 1.80 -1.08
N PRO A 102 -10.15 2.20 -2.21
CA PRO A 102 -11.30 3.09 -2.19
C PRO A 102 -12.55 2.47 -1.55
N ALA A 103 -13.43 3.30 -0.98
CA ALA A 103 -14.60 2.85 -0.24
C ALA A 103 -15.51 1.87 -1.01
N SER A 104 -15.64 2.03 -2.33
CA SER A 104 -16.38 1.10 -3.20
C SER A 104 -15.88 -0.33 -3.08
N ILE A 105 -14.55 -0.52 -3.11
CA ILE A 105 -13.88 -1.83 -3.04
C ILE A 105 -13.81 -2.32 -1.59
N GLN A 106 -13.56 -1.43 -0.62
CA GLN A 106 -13.46 -1.80 0.80
C GLN A 106 -14.74 -2.44 1.33
N SER A 107 -15.91 -2.11 0.76
CA SER A 107 -17.19 -2.69 1.16
C SER A 107 -17.18 -4.22 1.15
N LEU A 108 -16.45 -4.87 0.24
CA LEU A 108 -16.31 -6.33 0.19
C LEU A 108 -15.62 -6.89 1.44
N VAL A 109 -14.67 -6.14 2.00
CA VAL A 109 -13.88 -6.52 3.17
C VAL A 109 -14.61 -6.20 4.47
N LEU A 110 -15.29 -5.05 4.51
CA LEU A 110 -15.90 -4.48 5.71
C LEU A 110 -17.39 -4.87 5.90
N ASP A 111 -18.05 -5.42 4.87
CA ASP A 111 -19.44 -5.85 4.97
C ASP A 111 -19.58 -7.23 5.65
N ASN A 112 -20.29 -7.23 6.77
CA ASN A 112 -20.65 -8.42 7.55
C ASN A 112 -21.46 -9.46 6.76
N ASN A 113 -22.19 -9.04 5.72
CA ASN A 113 -22.99 -9.95 4.88
C ASN A 113 -22.13 -11.01 4.19
N ASN A 114 -20.84 -10.75 4.03
CA ASN A 114 -19.90 -11.66 3.39
C ASN A 114 -19.32 -12.73 4.34
N ARG A 115 -19.83 -12.88 5.58
CA ARG A 115 -19.29 -13.82 6.58
C ARG A 115 -19.14 -15.27 6.09
N ASN A 116 -20.04 -15.72 5.24
CA ASN A 116 -20.05 -17.10 4.72
C ASN A 116 -19.11 -17.31 3.54
N VAL A 117 -18.54 -16.24 2.98
CA VAL A 117 -17.58 -16.32 1.87
C VAL A 117 -16.18 -16.57 2.45
N PRO A 118 -15.39 -17.51 1.89
CA PRO A 118 -14.01 -17.71 2.33
C PRO A 118 -13.17 -16.44 2.17
N PRO A 119 -12.33 -16.06 3.16
CA PRO A 119 -11.51 -14.85 3.09
C PRO A 119 -10.62 -14.73 1.84
N GLU A 120 -10.09 -15.86 1.36
CA GLU A 120 -9.26 -15.93 0.17
C GLU A 120 -10.01 -15.58 -1.12
N VAL A 121 -11.32 -15.85 -1.17
CA VAL A 121 -12.19 -15.49 -2.29
C VAL A 121 -12.46 -13.99 -2.25
N VAL A 122 -12.80 -13.45 -1.08
CA VAL A 122 -12.99 -11.99 -0.90
C VAL A 122 -11.73 -11.23 -1.29
N ALA A 123 -10.56 -11.71 -0.88
CA ALA A 123 -9.28 -11.12 -1.26
C ALA A 123 -9.05 -11.15 -2.78
N SER A 124 -9.34 -12.26 -3.44
CA SER A 124 -9.24 -12.39 -4.90
C SER A 124 -10.16 -11.39 -5.61
N ASP A 125 -11.41 -11.27 -5.17
CA ASP A 125 -12.38 -10.34 -5.76
C ASP A 125 -11.94 -8.89 -5.60
N VAL A 126 -11.46 -8.51 -4.40
CA VAL A 126 -10.90 -7.17 -4.13
C VAL A 126 -9.70 -6.87 -5.03
N LEU A 127 -8.78 -7.82 -5.23
CA LEU A 127 -7.65 -7.62 -6.15
C LEU A 127 -8.10 -7.50 -7.61
N GLY A 128 -9.16 -8.21 -8.01
CA GLY A 128 -9.81 -8.07 -9.31
C GLY A 128 -10.35 -6.66 -9.50
N LEU A 129 -11.13 -6.15 -8.55
CA LEU A 129 -11.66 -4.79 -8.59
C LEU A 129 -10.55 -3.74 -8.58
N ILE A 130 -9.49 -3.92 -7.78
CA ILE A 130 -8.32 -3.02 -7.80
C ILE A 130 -7.73 -2.92 -9.20
N LYS A 131 -7.59 -4.06 -9.89
CA LYS A 131 -7.01 -4.14 -11.22
C LYS A 131 -7.91 -3.51 -12.30
N ASP A 132 -9.22 -3.66 -12.15
CA ASP A 132 -10.19 -3.26 -13.17
C ASP A 132 -10.68 -1.81 -13.00
N GLU A 133 -10.73 -1.29 -11.76
CA GLU A 133 -11.35 0.00 -11.45
C GLU A 133 -10.36 1.12 -11.12
N LEU A 134 -9.12 0.82 -10.70
CA LEU A 134 -8.19 1.87 -10.25
C LEU A 134 -7.30 2.41 -11.38
N PRO A 135 -6.89 3.69 -11.32
CA PRO A 135 -5.87 4.23 -12.21
C PRO A 135 -4.53 3.47 -12.13
N PRO A 136 -3.76 3.38 -13.23
CA PRO A 136 -2.51 2.61 -13.26
C PRO A 136 -1.50 2.96 -12.17
N ARG A 137 -1.33 4.25 -11.81
CA ARG A 137 -0.38 4.63 -10.73
C ARG A 137 -0.89 4.24 -9.34
N HIS A 138 -2.21 4.23 -9.15
CA HIS A 138 -2.82 3.76 -7.90
C HIS A 138 -2.64 2.25 -7.77
N ILE A 139 -2.88 1.49 -8.84
CA ILE A 139 -2.58 0.04 -8.89
C ILE A 139 -1.11 -0.20 -8.54
N ALA A 140 -0.18 0.53 -9.17
CA ALA A 140 1.25 0.40 -8.91
C ALA A 140 1.62 0.68 -7.45
N LEU A 141 1.08 1.75 -6.86
CA LEU A 141 1.28 2.06 -5.44
C LEU A 141 0.80 0.91 -4.54
N VAL A 142 -0.45 0.45 -4.73
CA VAL A 142 -1.02 -0.66 -3.94
C VAL A 142 -0.17 -1.92 -4.08
N ALA A 143 0.24 -2.26 -5.30
CA ALA A 143 1.09 -3.41 -5.57
C ALA A 143 2.46 -3.30 -4.87
N LEU A 144 3.11 -2.13 -4.92
CA LEU A 144 4.39 -1.89 -4.26
C LEU A 144 4.30 -2.11 -2.74
N ILE A 145 3.27 -1.56 -2.10
CA ILE A 145 3.10 -1.70 -0.65
C ILE A 145 2.75 -3.14 -0.28
N LEU A 146 1.80 -3.79 -0.96
CA LEU A 146 1.44 -5.19 -0.68
C LEU A 146 2.62 -6.14 -0.89
N ASN A 147 3.42 -5.94 -1.94
CA ASN A 147 4.63 -6.74 -2.19
C ASN A 147 5.71 -6.54 -1.11
N LEU A 148 5.86 -5.31 -0.59
CA LEU A 148 6.77 -5.04 0.52
C LEU A 148 6.29 -5.77 1.81
N LEU A 149 4.98 -5.76 2.07
CA LEU A 149 4.40 -6.47 3.21
C LEU A 149 4.60 -8.00 3.09
N ASP A 150 4.31 -8.59 1.94
CA ASP A 150 4.50 -10.02 1.68
C ASP A 150 5.97 -10.43 1.87
N CYS A 151 6.90 -9.63 1.33
CA CYS A 151 8.33 -9.84 1.50
C CYS A 151 8.74 -9.79 2.97
N SER A 152 8.22 -8.83 3.73
CA SER A 152 8.51 -8.68 5.17
C SER A 152 7.98 -9.86 5.99
N ILE A 153 6.76 -10.33 5.70
CA ILE A 153 6.14 -11.46 6.39
C ILE A 153 6.91 -12.75 6.14
N LYS A 154 7.24 -13.05 4.87
CA LYS A 154 7.96 -14.29 4.49
C LYS A 154 9.37 -14.39 5.08
N MET A 155 9.98 -13.26 5.41
CA MET A 155 11.35 -13.19 5.93
C MET A 155 11.40 -13.16 7.46
N SER A 156 10.25 -13.13 8.13
CA SER A 156 10.12 -13.18 9.59
C SER A 156 10.37 -14.59 10.15
N PRO A 157 11.22 -14.78 11.17
CA PRO A 157 11.41 -16.09 11.80
C PRO A 157 10.13 -16.57 12.47
N ALA A 158 9.85 -17.87 12.31
CA ALA A 158 8.62 -18.53 12.77
C ALA A 158 8.43 -18.56 14.30
N ASP A 159 9.50 -18.35 15.08
CA ASP A 159 9.48 -18.39 16.55
C ASP A 159 8.96 -17.10 17.22
N GLU A 160 8.66 -16.06 16.45
CA GLU A 160 7.87 -14.91 16.93
C GLU A 160 6.37 -15.29 17.01
N LEU A 161 6.05 -16.29 17.83
CA LEU A 161 4.72 -16.83 18.16
C LEU A 161 3.75 -15.80 18.83
N ARG A 162 3.86 -14.50 18.55
CA ARG A 162 3.03 -13.43 19.15
C ARG A 162 2.34 -12.47 18.17
N GLY A 163 2.30 -12.82 16.89
CA GLY A 163 1.44 -12.15 15.92
C GLY A 163 2.22 -11.15 15.09
N HIS A 164 2.11 -11.30 13.78
CA HIS A 164 2.51 -10.25 12.85
C HIS A 164 1.66 -9.02 13.16
N THR A 165 2.19 -8.11 13.99
CA THR A 165 1.56 -6.81 14.24
C THR A 165 1.57 -5.94 13.00
N LEU A 166 2.41 -6.29 12.01
CA LEU A 166 2.58 -5.52 10.78
C LEU A 166 1.29 -5.45 9.94
N PRO A 167 0.62 -6.55 9.56
CA PRO A 167 -0.71 -6.46 8.96
C PRO A 167 -1.69 -5.64 9.81
N VAL A 168 -1.71 -5.83 11.13
CA VAL A 168 -2.60 -5.09 12.03
C VAL A 168 -2.31 -3.58 12.00
N SER A 169 -1.05 -3.16 12.03
CA SER A 169 -0.65 -1.75 12.04
C SER A 169 -0.85 -1.07 10.69
N MET A 170 -0.89 -1.84 9.60
CA MET A 170 -1.09 -1.33 8.24
C MET A 170 -2.56 -1.29 7.82
N LEU A 171 -3.45 -1.98 8.55
CA LEU A 171 -4.88 -2.00 8.25
C LEU A 171 -5.49 -0.59 8.04
N PRO A 172 -5.23 0.42 8.89
CA PRO A 172 -5.80 1.76 8.71
C PRO A 172 -5.34 2.49 7.44
N HIS A 173 -4.18 2.13 6.87
CA HIS A 173 -3.69 2.70 5.62
C HIS A 173 -4.38 2.12 4.39
N PHE A 174 -4.92 0.90 4.51
CA PHE A 174 -5.65 0.22 3.43
C PHE A 174 -7.15 0.42 3.53
N PHE A 175 -7.69 0.47 4.74
CA PHE A 175 -9.14 0.50 4.98
C PHE A 175 -9.51 1.60 5.98
N ASN A 176 -10.66 2.22 5.77
CA ASN A 176 -11.29 3.13 6.71
C ASN A 176 -12.00 2.32 7.80
N ILE A 177 -11.23 1.77 8.75
CA ILE A 177 -11.77 0.93 9.82
C ILE A 177 -12.35 1.78 10.94
N GLU A 178 -13.66 1.76 11.07
CA GLU A 178 -14.37 2.35 12.20
C GLU A 178 -14.39 1.45 13.45
N ASN A 179 -14.73 2.04 14.61
CA ASN A 179 -14.77 1.36 15.91
C ASN A 179 -15.65 0.09 15.93
N HIS A 180 -16.77 0.08 15.20
CA HIS A 180 -17.68 -1.08 15.19
C HIS A 180 -17.05 -2.30 14.51
N HIS A 181 -16.28 -2.11 13.43
CA HIS A 181 -15.52 -3.17 12.77
C HIS A 181 -14.48 -3.80 13.73
N PHE A 182 -13.84 -2.98 14.57
CA PHE A 182 -12.87 -3.46 15.55
C PHE A 182 -13.48 -4.32 16.65
N MET A 183 -14.74 -4.07 17.03
CA MET A 183 -15.40 -4.82 18.10
C MET A 183 -15.87 -6.20 17.62
N ASP A 184 -16.43 -6.29 16.42
CA ASP A 184 -17.19 -7.47 16.01
C ASP A 184 -16.48 -8.34 14.95
N GLU A 185 -15.58 -7.76 14.14
CA GLU A 185 -15.15 -8.38 12.88
C GLU A 185 -13.65 -8.29 12.60
N TRP A 186 -12.89 -7.64 13.47
CA TRP A 186 -11.46 -7.37 13.27
C TRP A 186 -10.63 -8.60 12.88
N ARG A 187 -10.95 -9.78 13.44
CA ARG A 187 -10.25 -11.04 13.11
C ARG A 187 -10.46 -11.43 11.65
N ARG A 188 -11.70 -11.33 11.16
CA ARG A 188 -12.03 -11.69 9.78
C ARG A 188 -11.40 -10.69 8.81
N ILE A 189 -11.53 -9.39 9.08
CA ILE A 189 -10.92 -8.31 8.29
C ILE A 189 -9.41 -8.53 8.17
N LEU A 190 -8.75 -8.86 9.29
CA LEU A 190 -7.33 -9.16 9.32
C LEU A 190 -6.97 -10.38 8.46
N VAL A 191 -7.75 -11.46 8.52
CA VAL A 191 -7.52 -12.66 7.69
C VAL A 191 -7.67 -12.34 6.21
N ILE A 192 -8.70 -11.58 5.82
CA ILE A 192 -8.88 -11.11 4.43
C ILE A 192 -7.67 -10.26 4.00
N PHE A 193 -7.21 -9.36 4.86
CA PHE A 193 -6.05 -8.52 4.55
C PHE A 193 -4.75 -9.32 4.40
N VAL A 194 -4.53 -10.34 5.23
CA VAL A 194 -3.39 -11.26 5.06
C VAL A 194 -3.48 -12.02 3.74
N GLU A 195 -4.67 -12.47 3.34
CA GLU A 195 -4.87 -13.09 2.03
C GLU A 195 -4.64 -12.12 0.86
N LEU A 196 -5.05 -10.85 0.99
CA LEU A 196 -4.75 -9.80 0.02
C LEU A 196 -3.24 -9.64 -0.17
N ILE A 197 -2.48 -9.53 0.93
CA ILE A 197 -1.03 -9.42 0.89
C ILE A 197 -0.41 -10.63 0.16
N ARG A 198 -0.85 -11.85 0.51
CA ARG A 198 -0.33 -13.09 -0.07
C ARG A 198 -0.58 -13.20 -1.57
N GLN A 199 -1.77 -12.80 -2.03
CA GLN A 199 -2.22 -12.95 -3.42
C GLN A 199 -1.80 -11.77 -4.33
N ALA A 200 -1.51 -10.60 -3.77
CA ALA A 200 -1.17 -9.40 -4.55
C ALA A 200 0.00 -9.62 -5.53
N SER A 201 1.02 -10.36 -5.09
CA SER A 201 2.22 -10.66 -5.90
C SER A 201 1.93 -11.49 -7.16
N THR A 202 0.79 -12.18 -7.24
CA THR A 202 0.38 -12.93 -8.44
C THR A 202 -0.59 -12.15 -9.31
N THR A 203 -1.42 -11.29 -8.70
CA THR A 203 -2.55 -10.64 -9.38
C THR A 203 -2.23 -9.25 -9.91
N LEU A 204 -1.42 -8.48 -9.16
CA LEU A 204 -1.11 -7.08 -9.45
C LEU A 204 0.28 -6.86 -10.05
N MET A 205 0.99 -7.93 -10.47
CA MET A 205 2.31 -7.79 -11.06
C MET A 205 2.26 -6.82 -12.26
N PRO A 206 3.10 -5.77 -12.28
CA PRO A 206 3.23 -4.94 -13.45
C PRO A 206 3.78 -5.83 -14.57
N THR A 207 3.11 -5.84 -15.72
CA THR A 207 3.75 -6.33 -16.95
C THR A 207 5.07 -5.57 -17.10
N PRO A 208 6.21 -6.26 -17.26
CA PRO A 208 7.48 -5.57 -17.43
C PRO A 208 7.31 -4.60 -18.58
N SER A 209 7.55 -3.31 -18.32
CA SER A 209 7.65 -2.31 -19.36
C SER A 209 8.66 -2.85 -20.36
N THR A 210 8.18 -3.24 -21.55
CA THR A 210 9.03 -3.54 -22.69
C THR A 210 9.77 -2.26 -23.00
N SER A 211 10.96 -2.12 -22.40
CA SER A 211 11.99 -1.22 -22.87
C SER A 211 12.31 -1.71 -24.28
N THR A 212 11.61 -1.15 -25.27
CA THR A 212 12.04 -1.15 -26.65
C THR A 212 13.34 -0.36 -26.69
N ALA A 213 14.42 -1.04 -26.34
CA ALA A 213 15.71 -0.85 -26.95
C ALA A 213 15.53 -1.12 -28.45
N HIS A 214 15.04 -0.13 -29.19
CA HIS A 214 15.31 -0.05 -30.60
C HIS A 214 16.51 0.86 -30.79
N LEU A 215 17.66 0.19 -30.86
CA LEU A 215 18.80 0.57 -31.68
C LEU A 215 18.33 1.20 -32.99
N ARG A 216 18.63 2.48 -33.20
CA ARG A 216 19.45 3.01 -34.31
C ARG A 216 19.61 4.52 -34.18
#